data_AF-A0A3B4WFF9-F1
#
_entry.id   AF-A0A3B4WFF9-F1
#
_cell.length_a   1.000
_cell.length_b   1.000
_cell.length_c   1.000
_cell.angle_alpha   90.00
_cell.angle_beta   90.00
_cell.angle_gamma   90.00
#
_symmetry.space_group_name_H-M   'P 1'
#
loop_
_entity.id
_entity.type
_entity.pdbx_description
1 polymer ?
#
loop_
_entity_poly.entity_id
_entity_poly.type
_entity_poly.pdbx_seq_one_letter_code
_entity_poly.pdbx_strand_id
1 'polypeptide(L)'
;MHMLEADIIIRGRDPKEPVMAHPPDTDSDITLKEWLEAVKAHDKGIKLDFKSLEAVSPSVALLEAVMGETSRPVWVNADILSGPGGQATPLEPQAFLSAIRTLPTHTVLSLGWTTGWTAGTDNPGEETSLPFPTWPLNKCLRTMSLLKLRS
;
A
#
# COMPACT_ATOMS: atom_id res chain seq x y z
N MET A 1 10.83 -1.17 -14.56
CA MET A 1 9.39 -0.85 -14.41
C MET A 1 9.25 0.00 -13.16
N HIS A 2 8.54 1.13 -13.22
CA HIS A 2 8.35 2.01 -12.06
C HIS A 2 6.91 1.88 -11.57
N MET A 3 6.74 1.68 -10.26
CA MET A 3 5.44 1.51 -9.60
C MET A 3 5.19 2.66 -8.64
N LEU A 4 3.93 3.11 -8.56
CA LEU A 4 3.45 3.99 -7.50
C LEU A 4 2.69 3.16 -6.48
N GLU A 5 3.04 3.29 -5.20
CA GLU A 5 2.48 2.47 -4.12
C GLU A 5 1.49 3.26 -3.28
N ALA A 6 0.41 2.59 -2.87
CA ALA A 6 -0.57 3.12 -1.92
C ALA A 6 -0.76 2.12 -0.78
N ASP A 7 -0.41 2.52 0.45
CA ASP A 7 -0.87 1.87 1.66
C ASP A 7 -2.36 2.19 1.86
N ILE A 8 -3.21 1.17 1.98
CA ILE A 8 -4.66 1.34 1.97
C ILE A 8 -5.26 0.80 3.26
N ILE A 9 -6.02 1.66 3.93
CA ILE A 9 -6.91 1.30 5.03
C ILE A 9 -8.33 1.79 4.74
N ILE A 10 -9.30 1.31 5.52
CA ILE A 10 -10.61 1.95 5.61
C ILE A 10 -10.53 3.09 6.65
N ARG A 11 -11.10 4.25 6.32
CA ARG A 11 -11.14 5.40 7.23
C ARG A 11 -11.79 5.03 8.58
N GLY A 12 -11.19 5.50 9.67
CA GLY A 12 -11.67 5.25 11.04
C GLY A 12 -13.01 5.91 11.37
N ARG A 13 -13.37 6.99 10.69
CA ARG A 13 -14.60 7.79 10.86
C ARG A 13 -15.50 7.77 9.63
N ASP A 14 -16.72 8.28 9.77
CA ASP A 14 -17.62 8.46 8.63
C ASP A 14 -17.18 9.64 7.73
N PRO A 15 -17.33 9.50 6.40
CA PRO A 15 -17.74 8.29 5.70
C PRO A 15 -16.64 7.20 5.70
N LYS A 16 -17.05 5.93 5.86
CA LYS A 16 -16.17 4.76 5.75
C LYS A 16 -15.74 4.56 4.29
N GLU A 17 -14.55 5.07 3.94
CA GLU A 17 -13.99 4.98 2.59
C GLU A 17 -12.50 4.59 2.59
N PRO A 18 -11.97 4.02 1.49
CA PRO A 18 -10.55 3.71 1.39
C PRO A 18 -9.69 4.98 1.31
N VAL A 19 -8.68 5.06 2.17
CA VAL A 19 -7.75 6.20 2.23
C VAL A 19 -6.31 5.71 2.21
N MET A 20 -5.42 6.59 1.76
CA MET A 20 -3.98 6.31 1.74
C MET A 20 -3.36 6.53 3.12
N ALA A 21 -3.27 5.48 3.93
CA ALA A 21 -2.62 5.55 5.24
C ALA A 21 -1.98 4.23 5.62
N HIS A 22 -0.96 4.32 6.47
CA HIS A 22 -0.24 3.18 7.02
C HIS A 22 -0.40 3.16 8.55
N PRO A 23 -0.75 2.02 9.18
CA PRO A 23 -0.84 1.93 10.64
C PRO A 23 0.41 2.48 11.35
N PRO A 24 0.27 3.21 12.47
CA PRO A 24 -0.91 3.33 13.30
C PRO A 24 -1.92 4.39 12.84
N ASP A 25 -1.68 5.06 11.72
CA ASP A 25 -2.65 6.02 11.19
C ASP A 25 -3.95 5.31 10.81
N THR A 26 -5.08 5.95 11.13
CA THR A 26 -6.43 5.43 10.87
C THR A 26 -7.23 6.32 9.92
N ASP A 27 -6.60 7.38 9.41
CA ASP A 27 -7.17 8.33 8.47
C ASP A 27 -6.08 9.03 7.65
N SER A 28 -6.46 9.65 6.53
CA SER A 28 -5.63 10.48 5.68
C SER A 28 -6.49 11.47 4.90
N ASP A 29 -5.90 12.62 4.56
CA ASP A 29 -6.51 13.64 3.72
C ASP A 29 -6.63 13.19 2.25
N ILE A 30 -5.97 12.10 1.87
CA ILE A 30 -5.97 11.56 0.50
C ILE A 30 -6.82 10.29 0.46
N THR A 31 -7.94 10.35 -0.24
CA THR A 31 -8.73 9.16 -0.55
C THR A 31 -8.03 8.33 -1.63
N LEU A 32 -8.28 7.02 -1.64
CA LEU A 32 -7.78 6.16 -2.71
C LEU A 32 -8.31 6.59 -4.08
N LYS A 33 -9.56 7.08 -4.14
CA LYS A 33 -10.18 7.56 -5.37
C LYS A 33 -9.40 8.73 -5.97
N GLU A 34 -9.11 9.76 -5.17
CA GLU A 34 -8.33 10.93 -5.61
C GLU A 34 -6.94 10.52 -6.08
N TRP A 35 -6.30 9.59 -5.35
CA TRP A 35 -5.00 9.07 -5.76
C TRP A 35 -5.07 8.31 -7.09
N LEU A 36 -6.06 7.43 -7.28
CA LEU A 36 -6.27 6.70 -8.53
C LEU A 36 -6.50 7.66 -9.71
N GLU A 37 -7.30 8.70 -9.53
CA GLU A 37 -7.54 9.75 -10.53
C GLU A 37 -6.25 10.49 -10.90
N ALA A 38 -5.41 10.82 -9.91
CA ALA A 38 -4.13 11.48 -10.12
C ALA A 38 -3.12 10.58 -10.85
N VAL A 39 -2.98 9.32 -10.45
CA VAL A 39 -2.01 8.40 -11.09
C VAL A 39 -2.48 7.93 -12.46
N LYS A 40 -3.79 7.97 -12.76
CA LYS A 40 -4.32 7.66 -14.10
C LYS A 40 -3.66 8.47 -15.20
N ALA A 41 -3.30 9.73 -14.94
CA ALA A 41 -2.61 10.61 -15.89
C ALA A 41 -1.13 10.24 -16.15
N HIS A 42 -0.56 9.30 -15.39
CA HIS A 42 0.86 8.95 -15.45
C HIS A 42 1.08 7.56 -16.07
N ASP A 43 2.16 7.38 -16.82
CA ASP A 43 2.58 6.09 -17.39
C ASP A 43 3.43 5.28 -16.38
N LYS A 44 2.81 4.93 -15.26
CA LYS A 44 3.42 4.14 -14.16
C LYS A 44 2.45 3.04 -13.75
N GLY A 45 2.98 1.88 -13.39
CA GLY A 45 2.17 0.84 -12.76
C GLY A 45 1.77 1.25 -11.34
N ILE A 46 0.79 0.55 -10.77
CA ILE A 46 0.31 0.84 -9.41
C ILE A 46 0.42 -0.41 -8.53
N LYS A 47 0.80 -0.21 -7.27
CA LYS A 47 0.80 -1.25 -6.24
C LYS A 47 -0.14 -0.82 -5.12
N LEU A 48 -1.19 -1.62 -4.91
CA LEU A 48 -2.17 -1.43 -3.85
C LEU A 48 -1.76 -2.33 -2.68
N ASP A 49 -1.26 -1.72 -1.60
CA ASP A 49 -0.80 -2.42 -0.40
C ASP A 49 -1.87 -2.34 0.70
N PHE A 50 -2.63 -3.42 0.87
CA PHE A 50 -3.74 -3.46 1.80
C PHE A 50 -3.26 -3.69 3.23
N LYS A 51 -3.57 -2.74 4.10
CA LYS A 51 -3.32 -2.82 5.55
C LYS A 51 -4.59 -3.16 6.34
N SER A 52 -5.75 -3.16 5.69
CA SER A 52 -7.02 -3.59 6.28
C SER A 52 -7.86 -4.37 5.28
N LEU A 53 -8.47 -5.46 5.73
CA LEU A 53 -9.35 -6.30 4.91
C LEU A 53 -10.63 -5.56 4.47
N GLU A 54 -11.17 -4.69 5.34
CA GLU A 54 -12.36 -3.88 5.07
C GLU A 54 -12.20 -2.94 3.87
N ALA A 55 -10.96 -2.53 3.56
CA ALA A 55 -10.70 -1.66 2.42
C ALA A 55 -10.63 -2.41 1.08
N VAL A 56 -10.50 -3.74 1.06
CA VAL A 56 -10.22 -4.49 -0.17
C VAL A 56 -11.35 -4.36 -1.18
N SER A 57 -12.57 -4.78 -0.81
CA SER A 57 -13.73 -4.72 -1.70
C SER A 57 -14.04 -3.31 -2.23
N PRO A 58 -14.14 -2.25 -1.39
CA PRO A 58 -14.37 -0.90 -1.91
C PRO A 58 -13.22 -0.38 -2.78
N SER A 59 -11.97 -0.77 -2.51
CA SER A 59 -10.82 -0.38 -3.34
C SER A 59 -10.82 -1.08 -4.71
N VAL A 60 -11.21 -2.35 -4.77
CA VAL A 60 -11.37 -3.10 -6.03
C VAL A 60 -12.46 -2.44 -6.89
N ALA A 61 -13.59 -2.06 -6.28
CA ALA A 61 -14.66 -1.35 -6.99
C ALA A 61 -14.20 0.03 -7.50
N LEU A 62 -13.43 0.77 -6.71
CA LEU A 62 -12.85 2.05 -7.14
C LEU A 62 -11.82 1.88 -8.26
N LEU A 63 -10.98 0.84 -8.19
CA LEU A 63 -10.01 0.53 -9.23
C LEU A 63 -10.72 0.32 -10.57
N GLU A 64 -11.77 -0.51 -10.59
CA GLU A 64 -12.58 -0.75 -11.80
C GLU A 64 -13.25 0.53 -12.30
N ALA A 65 -13.89 1.29 -11.41
CA ALA A 65 -14.61 2.51 -11.79
C ALA A 65 -13.70 3.64 -12.31
N VAL A 66 -12.51 3.81 -11.72
CA VAL A 66 -11.60 4.92 -12.07
C VAL A 66 -10.66 4.53 -13.21
N MET A 67 -10.08 3.33 -13.14
CA MET A 67 -9.04 2.91 -14.09
C MET A 67 -9.59 2.14 -15.30
N GLY A 68 -10.77 1.53 -15.18
CA GLY A 68 -11.36 0.68 -16.21
C GLY A 68 -10.44 -0.47 -16.61
N GLU A 69 -10.52 -0.89 -17.89
CA GLU A 69 -9.51 -1.77 -18.47
C GLU A 69 -8.21 -1.00 -18.65
N THR A 70 -7.26 -1.23 -17.74
CA THR A 70 -5.96 -0.57 -17.78
C THR A 70 -4.91 -1.50 -18.37
N SER A 71 -4.08 -0.99 -19.29
CA SER A 71 -2.95 -1.72 -19.86
C SER A 71 -1.70 -1.68 -18.97
N ARG A 72 -1.73 -0.88 -17.90
CA ARG A 72 -0.59 -0.72 -16.99
C ARG A 72 -0.57 -1.85 -15.96
N PRO A 73 0.62 -2.22 -15.44
CA PRO A 73 0.73 -3.21 -14.38
C PRO A 73 0.00 -2.78 -13.12
N VAL A 74 -0.84 -3.67 -12.59
CA VAL A 74 -1.48 -3.54 -11.27
C VAL A 74 -0.98 -4.66 -10.37
N TRP A 75 -0.46 -4.27 -9.20
CA TRP A 75 -0.02 -5.18 -8.16
C TRP A 75 -0.93 -5.04 -6.95
N VAL A 76 -1.32 -6.17 -6.37
CA VAL A 76 -2.09 -6.22 -5.13
C VAL A 76 -1.25 -6.91 -4.08
N ASN A 77 -0.95 -6.19 -3.00
CA ASN A 77 -0.10 -6.62 -1.91
C ASN A 77 -0.91 -6.72 -0.61
N ALA A 78 -0.61 -7.74 0.20
CA ALA A 78 -1.11 -7.87 1.55
C ALA A 78 -0.28 -8.86 2.36
N ASP A 79 -0.15 -8.59 3.65
CA ASP A 79 0.44 -9.54 4.61
C ASP A 79 -0.65 -10.48 5.11
N ILE A 80 -0.76 -11.65 4.50
CA ILE A 80 -1.76 -12.68 4.85
C ILE A 80 -1.16 -13.85 5.63
N LEU A 81 0.16 -13.90 5.77
CA LEU A 81 0.86 -14.95 6.52
C LEU A 81 1.41 -14.38 7.83
N SER A 82 1.49 -15.20 8.87
CA SER A 82 2.23 -14.82 10.08
C SER A 82 3.73 -14.95 9.85
N GLY A 83 4.49 -13.88 10.09
CA GLY A 83 5.95 -13.94 10.01
C GLY A 83 6.63 -14.26 11.34
N PRO A 84 7.92 -14.64 11.33
CA PRO A 84 8.67 -14.92 12.55
C PRO A 84 8.77 -13.67 13.44
N GLY A 85 8.31 -13.77 14.70
CA GLY A 85 8.35 -12.66 15.65
C GLY A 85 7.35 -11.52 15.37
N GLY A 86 6.46 -11.68 14.39
CA GLY A 86 5.40 -10.72 14.09
C GLY A 86 4.36 -10.64 15.20
N GLN A 87 4.08 -9.42 15.68
CA GLN A 87 2.98 -9.14 16.61
C GLN A 87 1.73 -8.63 15.88
N ALA A 88 1.89 -8.14 14.65
CA ALA A 88 0.76 -7.71 13.83
C ALA A 88 -0.06 -8.94 13.39
N THR A 89 -1.39 -8.80 13.45
CA THR A 89 -2.32 -9.82 12.96
C THR A 89 -2.37 -9.75 11.43
N PRO A 90 -2.08 -10.85 10.71
CA PRO A 90 -2.19 -10.87 9.26
C PRO A 90 -3.64 -10.68 8.81
N LEU A 91 -3.83 -10.21 7.59
CA LEU A 91 -5.15 -10.23 6.96
C LEU A 91 -5.57 -11.68 6.73
N GLU A 92 -6.87 -11.97 6.90
CA GLU A 92 -7.40 -13.31 6.73
C GLU A 92 -7.21 -13.78 5.27
N PRO A 93 -6.44 -14.86 5.00
CA PRO A 93 -6.07 -15.26 3.64
C PRO A 93 -7.26 -15.53 2.72
N GLN A 94 -8.26 -16.29 3.19
CA GLN A 94 -9.35 -16.75 2.35
C GLN A 94 -10.26 -15.58 1.95
N ALA A 95 -10.56 -14.67 2.87
CA ALA A 95 -11.35 -13.48 2.64
C ALA A 95 -10.63 -12.52 1.70
N PHE A 96 -9.32 -12.31 1.89
CA PHE A 96 -8.52 -11.47 1.01
C PHE A 96 -8.54 -12.00 -0.44
N LEU A 97 -8.19 -13.28 -0.63
CA LEU A 97 -8.18 -13.91 -1.95
C LEU A 97 -9.58 -13.94 -2.59
N SER A 98 -10.64 -14.14 -1.80
CA SER A 98 -12.02 -14.10 -2.28
C SER A 98 -12.43 -12.70 -2.74
N ALA A 99 -12.01 -11.66 -2.02
CA ALA A 99 -12.36 -10.27 -2.32
C ALA A 99 -11.70 -9.76 -3.60
N ILE A 100 -10.53 -10.28 -3.96
CA ILE A 100 -9.78 -9.86 -5.16
C ILE A 100 -10.02 -10.74 -6.38
N ARG A 101 -10.87 -11.78 -6.27
CA ARG A 101 -11.08 -12.78 -7.35
C ARG A 101 -11.60 -12.17 -8.66
N THR A 102 -12.24 -11.00 -8.60
CA THR A 102 -12.83 -10.31 -9.74
C THR A 102 -11.83 -9.46 -10.49
N LEU A 103 -10.61 -9.30 -9.97
CA LEU A 103 -9.57 -8.54 -10.64
C LEU A 103 -9.14 -9.22 -11.95
N PRO A 104 -8.65 -8.43 -12.94
CA PRO A 104 -8.16 -8.96 -14.19
C PRO A 104 -7.03 -9.97 -13.99
N THR A 105 -6.94 -10.97 -14.87
CA THR A 105 -5.96 -12.07 -14.81
C THR A 105 -4.49 -11.63 -14.90
N HIS A 106 -4.23 -10.42 -15.42
CA HIS A 106 -2.89 -9.83 -15.48
C HIS A 106 -2.49 -9.08 -14.18
N THR A 107 -3.35 -9.06 -13.17
CA THR A 107 -3.03 -8.51 -11.85
C THR A 107 -2.02 -9.41 -11.16
N VAL A 108 -0.93 -8.82 -10.66
CA VAL A 108 0.10 -9.55 -9.92
C VAL A 108 -0.26 -9.54 -8.44
N LEU A 109 -0.23 -10.71 -7.80
CA LEU A 109 -0.38 -10.85 -6.36
C LEU A 109 1.00 -10.86 -5.69
N SER A 110 1.20 -9.98 -4.71
CA SER A 110 2.39 -9.87 -3.89
C SER A 110 2.01 -10.19 -2.44
N LEU A 111 1.97 -11.47 -2.08
CA LEU A 111 1.50 -11.91 -0.77
C LEU A 111 2.68 -12.01 0.20
N GLY A 112 2.55 -11.36 1.35
CA GLY A 112 3.59 -11.21 2.36
C GLY A 112 3.27 -11.86 3.70
N TRP A 113 4.16 -11.63 4.66
CA TRP A 113 4.02 -12.05 6.04
C TRP A 113 4.12 -10.85 6.98
N THR A 114 3.43 -10.90 8.12
CA THR A 114 3.53 -9.85 9.12
C THR A 114 4.92 -9.79 9.73
N THR A 115 5.43 -8.59 9.96
CA THR A 115 6.72 -8.38 10.62
C THR A 115 6.52 -7.91 12.06
N GLY A 116 7.54 -8.07 12.90
CA GLY A 116 7.54 -7.53 14.27
C GLY A 116 7.79 -6.02 14.34
N TRP A 117 7.85 -5.35 13.19
CA TRP A 117 8.16 -3.92 13.12
C TRP A 117 6.96 -3.10 13.58
N THR A 118 7.20 -2.18 14.51
CA THR A 118 6.22 -1.14 14.89
C THR A 118 6.86 0.23 14.67
N ALA A 119 6.06 1.23 14.29
CA ALA A 119 6.55 2.60 14.14
C ALA A 119 7.06 3.10 15.51
N GLY A 120 8.39 3.07 15.71
CA GLY A 120 9.05 3.41 16.97
C GLY A 120 10.02 2.35 17.52
N THR A 121 10.06 1.15 16.94
CA THR A 121 11.12 0.18 17.26
C THR A 121 12.34 0.41 16.37
N ASP A 122 13.46 0.81 16.97
CA ASP A 122 14.77 0.77 16.33
C ASP A 122 15.10 -0.68 15.96
N ASN A 123 15.32 -0.93 14.67
CA ASN A 123 15.89 -2.19 14.20
C ASN A 123 17.40 -2.18 14.52
N PRO A 124 17.95 -3.17 15.23
CA PRO A 124 19.41 -3.31 15.37
C PRO A 124 20.07 -3.86 14.09
N GLY A 125 19.34 -3.95 12.97
CA GLY A 125 19.86 -4.38 11.69
C GLY A 125 19.38 -3.44 10.61
N GLU A 126 20.19 -2.43 10.30
CA GLU A 126 20.80 -2.16 9.00
C GLU A 126 21.70 -0.93 9.17
N GLU A 127 22.87 -1.12 9.79
CA GLU A 127 23.95 -0.14 9.70
C GLU A 127 24.44 -0.07 8.25
N THR A 128 24.05 0.99 7.54
CA THR A 128 24.92 1.58 6.52
C THR A 128 25.02 3.07 6.80
N SER A 129 26.11 3.42 7.47
CA SER A 129 26.58 4.80 7.62
C SER A 129 26.77 5.44 6.24
N LEU A 130 26.25 6.65 6.06
CA LEU A 130 26.98 7.85 5.64
C LEU A 130 26.02 9.07 5.67
N PRO A 131 26.50 10.27 6.07
CA PRO A 131 25.65 11.44 6.35
C PRO A 131 25.43 12.28 5.08
N PHE A 132 24.31 13.00 4.94
CA PHE A 132 24.15 14.31 4.23
C PHE A 132 22.66 14.73 4.18
N PRO A 133 22.34 16.02 3.91
CA PRO A 133 22.00 17.07 4.87
C PRO A 133 20.49 17.25 5.09
N THR A 134 20.13 17.92 6.19
CA THR A 134 18.75 18.24 6.56
C THR A 134 18.15 19.36 5.69
N TRP A 135 16.99 19.09 5.08
CA TRP A 135 16.11 20.13 4.51
C TRP A 135 14.70 19.97 5.10
N PRO A 136 14.02 21.06 5.51
CA PRO A 136 12.72 20.96 6.19
C PRO A 136 11.60 20.82 5.15
N LEU A 137 10.88 19.70 5.16
CA LEU A 137 9.61 19.52 4.44
C LEU A 137 8.63 18.75 5.33
N ASN A 138 7.61 19.48 5.79
CA ASN A 138 6.54 18.96 6.63
C ASN A 138 5.65 17.98 5.85
N LYS A 139 5.43 16.80 6.46
CA LYS A 139 4.28 15.88 6.31
C LYS A 139 3.66 15.78 4.90
N CYS A 140 4.34 15.15 3.93
CA CYS A 140 3.65 14.46 2.82
C CYS A 140 4.52 13.48 1.99
N LEU A 141 5.78 13.23 2.35
CA LEU A 141 6.70 12.39 1.57
C LEU A 141 7.35 11.30 2.42
N ARG A 142 6.56 10.36 2.94
CA ARG A 142 7.09 9.08 3.47
C ARG A 142 6.69 7.84 2.67
N THR A 143 6.06 8.01 1.51
CA THR A 143 5.69 6.89 0.61
C THR A 143 6.31 7.01 -0.79
N MET A 144 7.54 7.53 -0.87
CA MET A 144 8.40 7.34 -2.04
C MET A 144 9.62 6.53 -1.61
N SER A 145 9.48 5.20 -1.56
CA SER A 145 10.66 4.34 -1.39
C SER A 145 11.48 4.41 -2.67
N LEU A 146 12.62 5.08 -2.56
CA LEU A 146 13.56 5.37 -3.62
C LEU A 146 14.14 4.08 -4.19
N LEU A 147 13.99 3.90 -5.50
CA LEU A 147 14.73 2.98 -6.34
C LEU A 147 16.24 3.15 -6.09
N LYS A 148 16.92 2.13 -5.58
CA LYS A 148 18.38 2.16 -5.42
C LYS A 148 19.03 1.98 -6.80
N LEU A 149 19.51 3.09 -7.34
CA LEU A 149 20.42 3.19 -8.48
C LEU A 149 21.62 2.26 -8.29
N ARG A 150 21.87 1.36 -9.24
CA ARG A 150 23.20 1.20 -9.87
C ARG A 150 23.00 0.82 -11.34
N SER A 151 23.78 1.51 -12.16
CA SER A 151 23.99 1.40 -13.60
C SER A 151 24.16 -0.02 -14.11
#